data_AF-A0A3B0VSK4-F1
#
_entry.id   AF-A0A3B0VSK4-F1
#
_cell.length_a   1.000
_cell.length_b   1.000
_cell.length_c   1.000
_cell.angle_alpha   90.00
_cell.angle_beta   90.00
_cell.angle_gamma   90.00
#
_symmetry.space_group_name_H-M   'P 1'
#
loop_
_entity.id
_entity.type
_entity.pdbx_description
1 polymer ?
#
loop_
_entity_poly.entity_id
_entity_poly.type
_entity_poly.pdbx_seq_one_letter_code
_entity_poly.pdbx_strand_id
1 'polypeptide(L)'
;MKTAINTFKITTLASTLVFASLFFSPPLLAGANHNHGDDHGHSHAPEELNQKAIKQKATEIIHSLIEKNKIDPSWATISANSAEKKSFDNRMEWVVIFNNPKITDMDKQKLYVFLTLNGEYIAANYTGN
;
A
#
# COMPACT_ATOMS: atom_id res chain seq x y z
N MET A 1 -31.93 -13.88 42.42
CA MET A 1 -31.37 -13.13 41.28
C MET A 1 -31.13 -11.69 41.71
N LYS A 2 -29.86 -11.27 41.77
CA LYS A 2 -29.45 -9.86 41.92
C LYS A 2 -28.40 -9.61 40.85
N THR A 3 -28.70 -8.68 39.95
CA THR A 3 -27.89 -8.35 38.79
C THR A 3 -26.75 -7.43 39.24
N ALA A 4 -25.50 -7.82 38.96
CA ALA A 4 -24.33 -6.99 39.20
C ALA A 4 -24.19 -5.96 38.07
N ILE A 5 -24.01 -4.69 38.42
CA ILE A 5 -23.76 -3.59 37.48
C ILE A 5 -22.25 -3.37 37.49
N ASN A 6 -21.57 -3.74 36.39
CA ASN A 6 -20.14 -3.49 36.23
C ASN A 6 -19.92 -2.03 35.78
N THR A 7 -19.34 -1.22 36.68
CA THR A 7 -18.91 0.14 36.39
C THR A 7 -17.51 0.12 35.76
N PHE A 8 -17.40 0.31 34.45
CA PHE A 8 -16.12 0.55 33.80
C PHE A 8 -15.72 2.01 33.97
N LYS A 9 -14.62 2.26 34.68
CA LYS A 9 -13.97 3.57 34.77
C LYS A 9 -13.15 3.78 33.50
N ILE A 10 -13.52 4.78 32.70
CA ILE A 10 -12.75 5.19 31.51
C ILE A 10 -11.73 6.23 31.96
N THR A 11 -10.47 5.82 32.10
CA THR A 11 -9.36 6.72 32.41
C THR A 11 -8.89 7.35 31.11
N THR A 12 -9.22 8.63 30.90
CA THR A 12 -8.76 9.42 29.75
C THR A 12 -7.28 9.75 29.92
N LEU A 13 -6.41 9.18 29.07
CA LEU A 13 -5.01 9.58 28.98
C LEU A 13 -4.86 10.63 27.87
N ALA A 14 -4.76 11.89 28.28
CA ALA A 14 -4.33 12.97 27.39
C ALA A 14 -2.81 12.89 27.22
N SER A 15 -2.35 12.49 26.04
CA SER A 15 -0.93 12.57 25.66
C SER A 15 -0.74 13.68 24.64
N THR A 16 -0.11 14.76 25.11
CA THR A 16 0.36 15.93 24.37
C THR A 16 1.30 15.55 23.23
N LEU A 17 0.96 16.00 22.02
CA LEU A 17 1.77 15.89 20.81
C LEU A 17 2.69 17.12 20.71
N VAL A 18 4.00 16.95 20.90
CA VAL A 18 4.99 18.02 20.68
C VAL A 18 5.55 17.87 19.26
N PHE A 19 5.17 18.79 18.38
CA PHE A 19 5.64 18.86 16.99
C PHE A 19 6.91 19.72 16.95
N ALA A 20 8.09 19.10 16.93
CA ALA A 20 9.35 19.80 16.74
C ALA A 20 9.78 19.72 15.26
N SER A 21 9.53 20.78 14.50
CA SER A 21 9.97 20.95 13.12
C SER A 21 11.41 21.50 13.07
N LEU A 22 12.37 20.61 12.81
CA LEU A 22 13.73 21.00 12.42
C LEU A 22 13.81 21.00 10.89
N PHE A 23 13.75 22.20 10.30
CA PHE A 23 14.07 22.42 8.90
C PHE A 23 15.58 22.30 8.71
N PHE A 24 16.02 21.24 8.02
CA PHE A 24 17.38 21.12 7.53
C PHE A 24 17.34 21.28 6.00
N SER A 25 17.76 22.44 5.50
CA SER A 25 17.89 22.70 4.07
C SER A 25 19.24 22.16 3.56
N PRO A 26 19.30 21.32 2.51
CA PRO A 26 20.56 20.99 1.87
C PRO A 26 21.04 22.14 0.96
N PRO A 27 22.36 22.32 0.77
CA PRO A 27 22.90 23.30 -0.17
C PRO A 27 22.59 22.90 -1.62
N LEU A 28 22.18 23.89 -2.41
CA LEU A 28 21.97 23.81 -3.85
C LEU A 28 23.35 23.74 -4.55
N LEU A 29 23.67 22.62 -5.20
CA LEU A 29 24.85 22.54 -6.08
C LEU A 29 24.41 22.78 -7.52
N ALA A 30 24.60 24.01 -8.00
CA ALA A 30 24.43 24.38 -9.40
C ALA A 30 25.62 23.87 -10.21
N GLY A 31 25.52 22.65 -10.73
CA GLY A 31 26.41 22.15 -11.77
C GLY A 31 25.91 22.59 -13.14
N ALA A 32 26.55 23.60 -13.72
CA ALA A 32 26.34 23.96 -15.12
C ALA A 32 26.80 22.80 -16.01
N ASN A 33 25.87 22.18 -16.75
CA ASN A 33 26.22 21.31 -17.86
C ASN A 33 25.37 21.68 -19.07
N HIS A 34 26.03 22.28 -20.05
CA HIS A 34 25.47 22.61 -21.36
C HIS A 34 25.75 21.40 -22.26
N ASN A 35 24.70 20.74 -22.74
CA ASN A 35 24.80 19.88 -23.92
C ASN A 35 23.56 20.11 -24.79
N HIS A 36 23.79 20.59 -26.01
CA HIS A 36 22.82 20.62 -27.06
C HIS A 36 22.75 19.22 -27.68
N GLY A 37 21.69 18.49 -27.36
CA GLY A 37 21.30 17.27 -28.06
C GLY A 37 19.97 17.52 -28.74
N ASP A 38 20.01 17.63 -30.07
CA ASP A 38 18.86 17.57 -30.94
C ASP A 38 18.05 16.27 -30.72
N ASP A 39 16.74 16.42 -30.92
CA ASP A 39 15.82 15.42 -31.47
C ASP A 39 15.58 14.11 -30.67
N HIS A 40 14.38 13.99 -30.09
CA HIS A 40 13.38 12.96 -30.39
C HIS A 40 12.33 12.93 -29.27
N GLY A 41 11.06 13.15 -29.63
CA GLY A 41 9.93 13.09 -28.70
C GLY A 41 9.76 11.69 -28.10
N HIS A 42 10.12 11.55 -26.82
CA HIS A 42 9.82 10.36 -26.04
C HIS A 42 8.45 10.53 -25.37
N SER A 43 7.48 9.73 -25.81
CA SER A 43 6.23 9.55 -25.07
C SER A 43 6.55 8.95 -23.70
N HIS A 44 6.53 9.77 -22.65
CA HIS A 44 6.91 9.42 -21.27
C HIS A 44 5.87 8.58 -20.51
N ALA A 45 4.90 7.98 -21.19
CA ALA A 45 3.91 7.14 -20.51
C ALA A 45 4.52 5.74 -20.26
N PRO A 46 4.66 5.30 -19.00
CA PRO A 46 5.11 3.94 -18.69
C PRO A 46 4.15 2.91 -19.31
N GLU A 47 4.69 1.83 -19.87
CA GLU A 47 3.88 0.75 -20.42
C GLU A 47 3.06 0.09 -19.32
N GLU A 48 1.77 -0.14 -19.59
CA GLU A 48 0.88 -0.84 -18.67
C GLU A 48 1.36 -2.29 -18.44
N LEU A 49 1.38 -2.72 -17.18
CA LEU A 49 1.77 -4.08 -16.84
C LEU A 49 0.65 -5.08 -17.16
N ASN A 50 1.04 -6.25 -17.66
CA ASN A 50 0.14 -7.38 -17.80
C ASN A 50 -0.16 -8.06 -16.45
N GLN A 51 -1.16 -8.95 -16.45
CA GLN A 51 -1.65 -9.61 -15.25
C GLN A 51 -0.59 -10.46 -14.52
N LYS A 52 0.39 -11.02 -15.24
CA LYS A 52 1.47 -11.80 -14.61
C LYS A 52 2.41 -10.87 -13.86
N ALA A 53 2.85 -9.79 -14.51
CA ALA A 53 3.75 -8.80 -13.92
C ALA A 53 3.12 -8.10 -12.70
N ILE A 54 1.83 -7.74 -12.78
CA ILE A 54 1.16 -7.07 -11.66
C ILE A 54 0.99 -7.98 -10.44
N LYS A 55 0.73 -9.28 -10.65
CA LYS A 55 0.69 -10.26 -9.56
C LYS A 55 2.05 -10.42 -8.89
N GLN A 56 3.14 -10.41 -9.67
CA GLN A 56 4.51 -10.44 -9.11
C GLN A 56 4.80 -9.18 -8.29
N LYS A 57 4.45 -7.99 -8.80
CA LYS A 57 4.59 -6.73 -8.07
C LYS A 57 3.79 -6.71 -6.77
N ALA A 58 2.56 -7.20 -6.79
CA ALA A 58 1.77 -7.31 -5.57
C ALA A 58 2.42 -8.23 -4.53
N THR A 59 3.03 -9.35 -4.94
CA THR A 59 3.78 -10.24 -4.04
C THR A 59 4.98 -9.54 -3.40
N GLU A 60 5.76 -8.77 -4.18
CA GLU A 60 6.87 -7.95 -3.65
C GLU A 60 6.38 -6.96 -2.58
N ILE A 61 5.21 -6.35 -2.82
CA ILE A 61 4.59 -5.42 -1.87
C ILE A 61 4.14 -6.13 -0.60
N ILE A 62 3.54 -7.32 -0.68
CA ILE A 62 3.20 -8.14 0.49
C ILE A 62 4.45 -8.38 1.35
N HIS A 63 5.57 -8.75 0.76
CA HIS A 63 6.83 -8.95 1.49
C HIS A 63 7.31 -7.65 2.15
N SER A 64 7.27 -6.51 1.45
CA SER A 64 7.62 -5.21 2.05
C SER A 64 6.70 -4.82 3.21
N LEU A 65 5.40 -5.13 3.13
CA LEU A 65 4.45 -4.87 4.21
C LEU A 65 4.71 -5.75 5.43
N ILE A 66 5.12 -7.01 5.23
CA ILE A 66 5.55 -7.92 6.31
C ILE A 66 6.82 -7.38 6.99
N GLU A 67 7.83 -7.01 6.22
CA GLU A 67 9.09 -6.43 6.74
C GLU A 67 8.84 -5.17 7.57
N LYS A 68 7.85 -4.36 7.17
CA LYS A 68 7.41 -3.16 7.89
C LYS A 68 6.45 -3.47 9.05
N ASN A 69 6.19 -4.73 9.36
CA ASN A 69 5.24 -5.21 10.37
C ASN A 69 3.82 -4.62 10.21
N LYS A 70 3.39 -4.38 8.97
CA LYS A 70 2.05 -3.83 8.67
C LYS A 70 0.99 -4.90 8.52
N ILE A 71 1.40 -6.12 8.15
CA ILE A 71 0.53 -7.29 8.01
C ILE A 71 1.21 -8.52 8.62
N ASP A 72 0.42 -9.55 8.90
CA ASP A 72 0.88 -10.78 9.54
C ASP A 72 1.90 -11.56 8.66
N PRO A 73 2.96 -12.16 9.23
CA PRO A 73 3.94 -12.93 8.47
C PRO A 73 3.38 -14.14 7.71
N SER A 74 2.20 -14.66 8.08
CA SER A 74 1.56 -15.79 7.38
C SER A 74 1.24 -15.48 5.92
N TRP A 75 1.19 -14.20 5.53
CA TRP A 75 1.02 -13.76 4.15
C TRP A 75 2.22 -14.07 3.24
N ALA A 76 3.41 -14.33 3.78
CA ALA A 76 4.65 -14.49 3.01
C ALA A 76 4.60 -15.60 1.94
N THR A 77 3.79 -16.64 2.19
CA THR A 77 3.68 -17.83 1.34
C THR A 77 2.39 -17.86 0.50
N ILE A 78 1.58 -16.81 0.57
CA ILE A 78 0.28 -16.75 -0.11
C ILE A 78 0.46 -16.20 -1.51
N SER A 79 0.09 -16.99 -2.52
CA SER A 79 0.10 -16.56 -3.92
C SER A 79 -1.12 -15.72 -4.26
N ALA A 80 -0.96 -14.77 -5.19
CA ALA A 80 -2.06 -13.95 -5.71
C ALA A 80 -3.12 -14.83 -6.40
N ASN A 81 -4.35 -14.81 -5.88
CA ASN A 81 -5.48 -15.55 -6.42
C ASN A 81 -5.92 -14.97 -7.77
N SER A 82 -6.21 -13.68 -7.82
CA SER A 82 -6.66 -12.98 -9.03
C SER A 82 -6.09 -11.58 -9.11
N ALA A 83 -6.16 -10.99 -10.30
CA ALA A 83 -5.85 -9.59 -10.54
C ALA A 83 -6.83 -9.08 -11.61
N GLU A 84 -7.50 -7.99 -11.33
CA GLU A 84 -8.53 -7.40 -12.18
C GLU A 84 -8.38 -5.88 -12.21
N LYS A 85 -8.75 -5.25 -13.33
CA LYS A 85 -8.76 -3.79 -13.42
C LYS A 85 -10.13 -3.28 -12.98
N LYS A 86 -10.17 -2.26 -12.13
CA LYS A 86 -11.39 -1.59 -11.67
C LYS A 86 -11.26 -0.09 -11.78
N SER A 87 -12.38 0.59 -12.00
CA SER A 87 -12.43 2.06 -11.98
C SER A 87 -12.77 2.54 -10.58
N PHE A 88 -11.90 3.34 -9.98
CA PHE A 88 -12.14 4.07 -8.74
C PHE A 88 -12.00 5.56 -9.03
N ASP A 89 -13.03 6.36 -8.76
CA ASP A 89 -13.04 7.81 -9.01
C ASP A 89 -12.51 8.19 -10.41
N ASN A 90 -13.03 7.51 -11.43
CA ASN A 90 -12.64 7.66 -12.84
C ASN A 90 -11.17 7.32 -13.16
N ARG A 91 -10.46 6.63 -12.28
CA ARG A 91 -9.12 6.10 -12.52
C ARG A 91 -9.16 4.58 -12.59
N MET A 92 -8.53 4.03 -13.63
CA MET A 92 -8.37 2.59 -13.75
C MET A 92 -7.18 2.13 -12.89
N GLU A 93 -7.43 1.17 -12.02
CA GLU A 93 -6.45 0.61 -11.09
C GLU A 93 -6.49 -0.92 -11.18
N TRP A 94 -5.36 -1.56 -10.97
CA TRP A 94 -5.28 -2.99 -10.72
C TRP A 94 -5.64 -3.29 -9.28
N VAL A 95 -6.51 -4.28 -9.08
CA VAL A 95 -6.81 -4.88 -7.78
C VAL A 95 -6.34 -6.32 -7.79
N VAL A 96 -5.32 -6.61 -7.01
CA VAL A 96 -4.78 -7.96 -6.83
C VAL A 96 -5.29 -8.53 -5.52
N ILE A 97 -5.88 -9.74 -5.58
CA ILE A 97 -6.55 -10.36 -4.45
C ILE A 97 -5.72 -11.56 -3.96
N PHE A 98 -5.45 -11.58 -2.66
CA PHE A 98 -4.85 -12.70 -1.94
C PHE A 98 -5.87 -13.28 -0.95
N ASN A 99 -5.83 -14.59 -0.73
CA ASN A 99 -6.70 -15.31 0.19
C ASN A 99 -5.86 -16.22 1.09
N ASN A 100 -5.89 -15.95 2.40
CA ASN A 100 -5.21 -16.71 3.41
C ASN A 100 -6.23 -17.38 4.35
N PRO A 101 -6.65 -18.63 4.07
CA PRO A 101 -7.64 -19.33 4.87
C PRO A 101 -7.12 -19.72 6.28
N LYS A 102 -5.84 -19.52 6.57
CA LYS A 102 -5.25 -19.79 7.89
C LYS A 102 -5.57 -18.68 8.90
N ILE A 103 -5.99 -17.51 8.45
CA ILE A 103 -6.38 -16.41 9.34
C ILE A 103 -7.75 -16.72 9.93
N THR A 104 -7.83 -16.71 11.28
CA THR A 104 -9.07 -17.00 12.01
C THR A 104 -10.13 -15.91 11.84
N ASP A 105 -9.69 -14.65 11.77
CA ASP A 105 -10.55 -13.50 11.51
C ASP A 105 -11.00 -13.50 10.04
N MET A 106 -12.25 -13.88 9.81
CA MET A 106 -12.81 -14.04 8.46
C MET A 106 -12.75 -12.75 7.65
N ASP A 107 -12.90 -11.60 8.30
CA ASP A 107 -12.85 -10.29 7.65
C ASP A 107 -11.43 -9.90 7.21
N LYS A 108 -10.41 -10.66 7.64
CA LYS A 108 -9.00 -10.44 7.27
C LYS A 108 -8.42 -11.58 6.44
N GLN A 109 -9.22 -12.56 6.03
CA GLN A 109 -8.73 -13.65 5.17
C GLN A 109 -8.37 -13.18 3.76
N LYS A 110 -8.94 -12.06 3.30
CA LYS A 110 -8.65 -11.48 2.00
C LYS A 110 -7.86 -10.19 2.14
N LEU A 111 -6.80 -10.08 1.36
CA LEU A 111 -6.02 -8.85 1.26
C LEU A 111 -6.05 -8.39 -0.20
N TYR A 112 -6.47 -7.15 -0.37
CA TYR A 112 -6.58 -6.48 -1.66
C TYR A 112 -5.42 -5.50 -1.78
N VAL A 113 -4.63 -5.62 -2.85
CA VAL A 113 -3.54 -4.71 -3.17
C VAL A 113 -3.91 -3.91 -4.41
N PHE A 114 -3.94 -2.59 -4.25
CA PHE A 114 -4.32 -1.62 -5.27
C PHE A 114 -3.06 -1.03 -5.89
N LEU A 115 -3.02 -1.05 -7.22
CA LEU A 115 -1.88 -0.65 -8.01
C LEU A 115 -2.34 0.22 -9.18
N THR A 116 -1.52 1.17 -9.59
CA THR A 116 -1.72 1.85 -10.87
C THR A 116 -1.54 0.85 -12.02
N LEU A 117 -1.90 1.25 -13.25
CA LEU A 117 -1.73 0.40 -14.44
C LEU A 117 -0.27 0.03 -14.71
N ASN A 118 0.68 0.89 -14.33
CA ASN A 118 2.13 0.64 -14.42
C ASN A 118 2.71 -0.05 -13.16
N GLY A 119 1.89 -0.40 -12.17
CA GLY A 119 2.28 -1.20 -11.01
C GLY A 119 2.84 -0.43 -9.80
N GLU A 120 2.57 0.86 -9.71
CA GLU A 120 2.89 1.65 -8.51
C GLU A 120 1.88 1.37 -7.40
N TYR A 121 2.37 1.16 -6.18
CA TYR A 121 1.53 0.87 -5.02
C TYR A 121 0.62 2.05 -4.66
N ILE A 122 -0.67 1.79 -4.53
CA ILE A 122 -1.66 2.77 -4.07
C ILE A 122 -2.04 2.47 -2.63
N ALA A 123 -2.56 1.26 -2.36
CA ALA A 123 -3.06 0.87 -1.06
C ALA A 123 -3.12 -0.65 -0.89
N ALA A 124 -3.29 -1.09 0.36
CA ALA A 124 -3.68 -2.46 0.68
C ALA A 124 -4.70 -2.45 1.82
N ASN A 125 -5.79 -3.21 1.67
CA ASN A 125 -6.83 -3.30 2.70
C ASN A 125 -7.54 -4.67 2.68
N TYR A 126 -8.38 -4.94 3.68
CA TYR A 126 -9.08 -6.21 3.82
C TYR A 126 -10.52 -6.21 3.27
N THR A 127 -10.99 -5.07 2.73
CA THR A 127 -12.39 -4.86 2.34
C THR A 127 -12.60 -4.78 0.82
N GLY A 128 -11.56 -4.42 0.06
CA GLY A 128 -11.59 -4.33 -1.40
C GLY A 128 -12.27 -3.07 -1.95
N ASN A 129 -12.48 -2.06 -1.11
CA ASN A 129 -13.06 -0.75 -1.43
C ASN A 129 -12.33 0.40 -0.74
#